data_AF-A0AAD7UWJ2-F1
#
_entry.id   AF-A0AAD7UWJ2-F1
#
_cell.length_a   1.000
_cell.length_b   1.000
_cell.length_c   1.000
_cell.angle_alpha   90.00
_cell.angle_beta   90.00
_cell.angle_gamma   90.00
#
_symmetry.space_group_name_H-M   'P 1'
#
loop_
_entity.id
_entity.type
_entity.pdbx_description
1 polymer ?
#
loop_
_entity_poly.entity_id
_entity_poly.type
_entity_poly.pdbx_seq_one_letter_code
_entity_poly.pdbx_strand_id
1 'polypeptide(L)' 'MDNKPKALPLNLKIESNKDVSVSSAASFLDKFLHEGVAIHAANNTIAAQLHQLHQGLKEEKKRVRKET' A
#
# COMPACT_ATOMS: atom_id res chain seq x y z
N MET A 1 5.79 -23.56 32.06
CA MET A 1 6.06 -22.22 31.51
C MET A 1 5.35 -22.14 30.16
N ASP A 2 4.46 -21.18 29.98
CA ASP A 2 3.72 -20.96 28.73
C ASP A 2 4.67 -20.45 27.64
N ASN A 3 5.18 -21.35 26.80
CA ASN A 3 6.05 -21.04 25.66
C ASN A 3 5.27 -20.62 24.40
N LYS A 4 4.08 -20.02 24.54
CA LYS A 4 3.32 -19.56 23.37
C LYS A 4 3.77 -18.15 22.98
N PRO A 5 4.12 -17.90 21.70
CA PRO A 5 4.48 -16.56 21.23
C PRO A 5 3.33 -15.57 21.53
N LYS A 6 3.62 -14.55 22.34
CA LYS A 6 2.69 -13.43 22.57
C LYS A 6 3.02 -12.33 21.57
N ALA A 7 2.02 -11.86 20.83
CA ALA A 7 2.14 -10.63 20.06
C ALA A 7 2.40 -9.47 21.04
N LEU A 8 3.50 -8.75 20.84
CA LEU A 8 3.84 -7.56 21.60
C LEU A 8 3.56 -6.33 20.75
N PRO A 9 3.01 -5.24 21.33
CA PRO A 9 2.82 -4.01 20.59
C PRO A 9 4.19 -3.45 20.15
N LEU A 10 4.32 -3.17 18.85
CA LEU A 10 5.52 -2.58 18.29
C LEU A 10 5.49 -1.06 18.52
N ASN A 11 6.49 -0.52 19.22
CA ASN A 11 6.67 0.93 19.31
C ASN A 11 7.28 1.44 17.99
N LEU A 12 6.47 2.09 17.17
CA LEU A 12 6.90 2.68 15.90
C LEU A 12 7.09 4.19 16.06
N LYS A 13 8.26 4.70 15.66
CA LYS A 13 8.54 6.14 15.54
C LYS A 13 8.71 6.48 14.07
N ILE A 14 7.96 7.47 13.58
CA ILE A 14 8.14 8.00 12.23
C ILE A 14 9.34 8.93 12.25
N GLU A 15 10.43 8.56 11.57
CA GLU A 15 11.65 9.38 11.51
C GLU A 15 11.59 10.45 10.43
N SER A 16 10.88 10.20 9.33
CA SER A 16 10.68 11.18 8.26
C SER A 16 9.41 10.87 7.45
N ASN A 17 8.89 11.90 6.80
CA ASN A 17 7.86 11.80 5.76
C ASN A 17 8.32 12.57 4.52
N LYS A 18 7.84 12.17 3.35
CA LYS A 18 8.11 12.84 2.08
C LYS A 18 6.88 12.71 1.20
N ASP A 19 6.56 13.79 0.48
CA ASP A 19 5.54 13.74 -0.55
C ASP A 19 6.02 12.90 -1.73
N VAL A 20 5.08 12.18 -2.34
CA VAL A 20 5.33 11.34 -3.50
C VAL A 20 4.45 11.78 -4.66
N SER A 21 5.00 11.71 -5.87
CA SER A 21 4.21 11.97 -7.07
C SER A 21 3.14 10.89 -7.27
N VAL A 22 2.04 11.23 -7.94
CA VAL A 22 0.99 10.28 -8.33
C VAL A 22 1.57 9.09 -9.12
N SER A 23 2.56 9.34 -9.99
CA SER A 23 3.21 8.26 -10.75
C SER A 23 3.99 7.32 -9.85
N SER A 24 4.74 7.86 -8.88
CA SER A 24 5.52 7.07 -7.93
C SER A 24 4.60 6.24 -7.03
N ALA A 25 3.51 6.84 -6.53
CA ALA A 25 2.52 6.16 -5.70
C ALA A 25 1.83 5.00 -6.45
N ALA A 26 1.43 5.24 -7.72
CA ALA A 26 0.82 4.20 -8.55
C ALA A 26 1.77 3.01 -8.77
N SER A 27 3.02 3.28 -9.15
CA SER A 27 4.03 2.23 -9.36
C SER A 27 4.37 1.47 -8.08
N PHE A 28 4.41 2.15 -6.94
CA PHE A 28 4.65 1.51 -5.65
C PHE A 28 3.51 0.53 -5.29
N LEU A 29 2.25 0.98 -5.42
CA LEU A 29 1.08 0.14 -5.13
C LEU A 29 0.97 -1.05 -6.08
N ASP A 30 1.27 -0.88 -7.37
CA ASP A 30 1.30 -1.98 -8.34
C ASP A 30 2.29 -3.07 -7.92
N LYS A 31 3.53 -2.67 -7.58
CA LYS A 31 4.56 -3.59 -7.09
C LYS A 31 4.14 -4.26 -5.79
N PHE A 32 3.62 -3.50 -4.84
CA PHE A 32 3.19 -4.01 -3.53
C PHE A 32 2.05 -5.03 -3.64
N LEU A 33 1.08 -4.81 -4.54
CA LEU A 33 -0.01 -5.75 -4.80
C LEU A 33 0.48 -6.99 -5.56
N HIS A 34 1.46 -6.85 -6.46
CA HIS A 34 2.00 -7.97 -7.23
C HIS A 34 2.91 -8.89 -6.40
N GLU A 35 3.76 -8.31 -5.55
CA GLU A 35 4.66 -9.05 -4.65
C GLU A 35 3.96 -9.51 -3.37
N GLY A 36 2.89 -8.82 -2.97
CA GLY A 36 2.15 -9.01 -1.73
C GLY A 36 1.15 -10.18 -1.74
N VAL A 37 1.56 -11.37 -2.19
CA VAL A 37 0.74 -12.61 -2.08
C VAL A 37 0.25 -12.81 -0.63
N ALA A 38 1.04 -12.39 0.37
CA ALA A 38 0.70 -12.44 1.78
C ALA A 38 -0.48 -11.53 2.19
N ILE A 39 -0.74 -10.42 1.50
CA ILE A 39 -1.82 -9.49 1.84
C ILE A 39 -3.17 -10.06 1.39
N HIS A 40 -3.20 -10.68 0.22
CA HIS A 40 -4.36 -11.46 -0.23
C HIS A 40 -4.66 -12.61 0.73
N ALA A 41 -3.64 -13.30 1.25
CA ALA A 41 -3.85 -14.39 2.20
C ALA A 41 -4.25 -13.92 3.62
N ALA A 42 -3.79 -12.73 4.05
CA ALA A 42 -3.97 -12.27 5.42
C ALA A 42 -5.20 -11.36 5.63
N ASN A 43 -5.60 -10.55 4.64
CA ASN A 43 -6.76 -9.66 4.76
C ASN A 43 -7.31 -9.18 3.40
N ASN A 44 -8.31 -9.91 2.90
CA ASN A 44 -8.97 -9.63 1.62
C ASN A 44 -9.57 -8.22 1.52
N THR A 45 -10.07 -7.66 2.62
CA THR A 45 -10.68 -6.33 2.63
C THR A 45 -9.64 -5.24 2.37
N ILE A 46 -8.48 -5.34 3.01
CA ILE A 46 -7.38 -4.38 2.80
C ILE A 46 -6.85 -4.49 1.37
N ALA A 47 -6.70 -5.72 0.85
CA ALA A 47 -6.28 -5.92 -0.53
C ALA A 47 -7.25 -5.24 -1.53
N ALA A 48 -8.56 -5.41 -1.34
CA ALA A 48 -9.57 -4.78 -2.19
C ALA A 48 -9.50 -3.25 -2.15
N GLN A 49 -9.33 -2.65 -0.96
CA GLN A 49 -9.19 -1.20 -0.80
C GLN A 49 -7.93 -0.67 -1.50
N LEU A 50 -6.81 -1.39 -1.38
CA LEU A 50 -5.56 -1.03 -2.07
C LEU A 50 -5.68 -1.15 -3.59
N HIS A 51 -6.42 -2.14 -4.10
CA HIS A 51 -6.74 -2.24 -5.52
C HIS A 51 -7.57 -1.05 -6.00
N GLN A 52 -8.61 -0.65 -5.26
CA GLN A 52 -9.42 0.52 -5.60
C GLN A 52 -8.58 1.80 -5.64
N LEU A 53 -7.69 1.98 -4.64
CA LEU A 53 -6.76 3.10 -4.60
C LEU A 53 -5.81 3.10 -5.82
N HIS A 54 -5.25 1.95 -6.16
CA HIS A 54 -4.37 1.83 -7.33
C HIS A 54 -5.10 2.21 -8.64
N GLN A 55 -6.35 1.81 -8.81
CA GLN A 55 -7.14 2.22 -9.99
C GLN A 55 -7.35 3.73 -10.03
N GLY A 56 -7.74 4.34 -8.90
CA GLY A 56 -7.89 5.79 -8.81
C GLY A 56 -6.61 6.56 -9.16
N LEU A 57 -5.45 6.09 -8.70
CA LEU A 57 -4.16 6.69 -9.05
C LEU A 57 -3.80 6.55 -10.54
N LYS A 58 -4.20 5.45 -11.19
CA LYS A 58 -4.01 5.28 -12.65
C LYS A 58 -4.90 6.24 -13.44
N GLU A 59 -6.11 6.47 -12.99
CA GLU A 59 -7.04 7.44 -13.59
C GLU A 59 -6.52 8.88 -13.43
N GLU A 60 -6.08 9.23 -12.22
CA GLU A 60 -5.50 10.53 -11.92
C GLU A 60 -4.25 10.80 -12.78
N LYS A 61 -3.35 9.81 -12.88
CA LYS A 61 -2.16 9.90 -13.75
C LYS A 61 -2.53 10.14 -15.22
N LYS A 62 -3.63 9.55 -15.71
CA LYS A 62 -4.13 9.78 -17.06
C LYS A 62 -4.72 11.18 -17.22
N ARG A 63 -5.42 11.70 -16.19
CA ARG A 63 -5.99 13.05 -16.20
C ARG A 63 -4.88 14.10 -16.28
N VAL A 64 -3.89 14.03 -15.39
CA VAL A 64 -2.75 14.96 -15.36
C VAL A 64 -2.03 15.03 -16.71
N ARG A 65 -1.84 13.88 -17.38
CA ARG A 65 -1.22 13.81 -18.73
C ARG A 65 -2.03 14.44 -19.86
N LYS A 66 -3.35 14.60 -19.68
CA LYS A 66 -4.22 15.24 -20.68
C LYS A 66 -4.36 16.75 -20.46
N GLU A 67 -4.06 17.21 -19.24
CA GLU A 67 -4.11 18.62 -18.84
C GLU A 67 -2.77 19.34 -19.03
N THR A 68 -1.70 18.61 -19.38
CA THR A 68 -0.40 19.14 -19.82
C THR A 68 -0.24 18.99 -21.32
#